data_AF-A0AAN7J0K3-F1
#
_entry.id   AF-A0AAN7J0K3-F1
#
_cell.length_a   1.000
_cell.length_b   1.000
_cell.length_c   1.000
_cell.angle_alpha   90.00
_cell.angle_beta   90.00
_cell.angle_gamma   90.00
#
_symmetry.space_group_name_H-M   'P 1'
#
loop_
_entity.id
_entity.type
_entity.pdbx_description
1 polymer ?
#
loop_
_entity_poly.entity_id
_entity_poly.type
_entity_poly.pdbx_seq_one_letter_code
_entity_poly.pdbx_strand_id
1 'polypeptide(L)' 'MAVKALLLVLYGAILLSMNPVDIISAKACPLYCLQVEYMTCPSSGENKLNPKCNCCLAPKNCTLHLADGTSVYCKGN' A
#
# COMPACT_ATOMS: atom_id res chain seq x y z
N MET A 1 18.53 46.78 -13.89
CA MET A 1 19.28 45.49 -13.82
C MET A 1 18.95 44.70 -12.54
N ALA A 2 18.88 45.35 -11.37
CA ALA A 2 18.58 44.67 -10.09
C ALA A 2 17.19 43.99 -10.01
N VAL A 3 16.14 44.61 -10.55
CA VAL A 3 14.76 44.06 -10.48
C VAL A 3 14.61 42.76 -11.27
N LYS A 4 15.27 42.66 -12.43
CA LYS A 4 15.24 41.47 -13.29
C LYS A 4 16.01 40.31 -12.65
N ALA A 5 17.10 40.60 -11.95
CA ALA A 5 17.84 39.64 -11.15
C ALA A 5 17.00 39.15 -9.94
N LEU A 6 16.28 40.06 -9.26
CA LEU A 6 15.40 39.71 -8.15
C LEU A 6 14.26 38.78 -8.60
N LEU A 7 13.64 39.05 -9.75
CA LEU A 7 12.59 38.19 -10.32
C LEU A 7 13.12 36.80 -10.69
N LEU A 8 14.34 36.71 -11.23
CA LEU A 8 14.99 35.43 -11.55
C LEU A 8 15.29 34.62 -10.29
N VAL A 9 15.73 35.26 -9.22
CA VAL A 9 16.00 34.62 -7.92
C VAL A 9 14.70 34.09 -7.29
N LEU A 10 13.62 34.88 -7.32
CA LEU A 10 12.32 34.45 -6.81
C LEU A 10 11.75 33.27 -7.60
N TYR A 11 11.86 33.29 -8.93
CA TYR A 11 11.40 32.18 -9.77
C TYR A 11 12.20 30.90 -9.53
N GLY A 12 13.52 31.01 -9.38
CA GLY A 12 14.39 29.87 -9.02
C GLY A 12 14.09 29.27 -7.65
N ALA A 13 13.78 30.10 -6.65
CA ALA A 13 13.43 29.64 -5.31
C ALA A 13 12.09 28.88 -5.26
N ILE A 14 11.11 29.27 -6.10
CA ILE A 14 9.82 28.58 -6.21
C ILE A 14 9.99 27.20 -6.86
N LEU A 15 10.87 27.08 -7.87
CA LEU A 15 11.15 25.80 -8.53
C LEU A 15 11.91 24.82 -7.61
N LEU A 16 12.74 25.33 -6.69
CA LEU A 16 13.48 24.52 -5.71
C LEU A 16 12.61 24.03 -4.54
N SER A 17 11.39 24.56 -4.33
CA SER A 17 10.49 24.11 -3.27
C SER A 17 9.60 22.92 -3.69
N MET A 18 9.58 22.59 -4.98
CA MET A 18 8.96 21.38 -5.49
C MET A 18 9.89 20.20 -5.19
N ASN A 19 9.84 19.71 -3.95
CA ASN A 19 10.46 18.43 -3.60
C ASN A 19 9.83 17.36 -4.51
N PRO A 20 10.59 16.76 -5.44
CA PRO A 20 10.05 15.71 -6.25
C PRO A 20 9.87 14.50 -5.34
N VAL A 21 8.61 14.09 -5.27
CA VAL A 21 8.20 12.74 -4.93
C VAL A 21 8.28 12.43 -3.43
N ASP A 22 7.18 12.69 -2.72
CA ASP A 22 6.61 11.65 -1.86
C ASP A 22 6.42 10.42 -2.77
N ILE A 23 7.48 9.61 -2.93
CA ILE A 23 7.37 8.30 -3.54
C ILE A 23 6.48 7.56 -2.57
N ILE A 24 5.18 7.53 -2.87
CA ILE A 24 4.24 6.56 -2.31
C ILE A 24 4.96 5.24 -2.54
N SER A 25 5.57 4.70 -1.48
CA SER A 25 6.37 3.50 -1.56
C SER A 25 5.42 2.40 -2.01
N ALA A 26 5.43 2.11 -3.31
CA ALA A 26 4.55 1.15 -3.91
C ALA A 26 5.00 -0.22 -3.39
N LYS A 27 4.18 -0.82 -2.54
CA LYS A 27 4.50 -2.11 -1.93
C LYS A 27 4.51 -3.18 -3.02
N ALA A 28 5.70 -3.69 -3.32
CA ALA A 28 5.85 -4.88 -4.15
C ALA A 28 5.40 -6.12 -3.35
N CYS A 29 4.43 -6.85 -3.88
CA CYS A 29 3.98 -8.12 -3.31
C CYS A 29 4.37 -9.28 -4.22
N PRO A 30 4.82 -10.41 -3.67
CA PRO A 30 5.04 -11.61 -4.46
C PRO A 30 3.72 -12.12 -5.05
N LEU A 31 3.79 -12.70 -6.24
CA LEU A 31 2.61 -13.14 -7.01
C LEU A 31 2.26 -14.62 -6.81
N TYR A 32 2.79 -15.28 -5.77
CA TYR A 32 2.35 -16.63 -5.43
C TYR A 32 0.98 -16.59 -4.76
N CYS A 33 0.20 -17.66 -4.94
CA CYS A 33 -1.10 -17.82 -4.30
C CYS A 33 -1.08 -19.05 -3.39
N LEU A 34 -1.45 -18.83 -2.13
CA LEU A 34 -1.85 -19.90 -1.22
C LEU A 34 -3.21 -20.44 -1.70
N GLN A 35 -3.51 -21.69 -1.33
CA GLN A 35 -4.82 -22.29 -1.60
C GLN A 35 -5.86 -21.75 -0.61
N VAL A 36 -6.21 -20.48 -0.73
CA VAL A 36 -7.16 -19.80 0.17
C VAL A 36 -8.59 -20.05 -0.32
N GLU A 37 -9.43 -20.58 0.56
CA GLU A 37 -10.85 -20.82 0.28
C GLU A 37 -11.67 -19.56 0.54
N TYR A 38 -11.42 -18.89 1.67
CA TYR A 38 -12.03 -17.59 2.00
C TYR A 38 -11.15 -16.80 2.97
N MET A 39 -11.47 -15.52 3.19
CA MET A 39 -10.84 -14.73 4.24
C MET A 39 -11.87 -14.10 5.17
N THR A 40 -11.44 -13.79 6.40
CA THR A 40 -12.22 -12.98 7.35
C THR A 40 -11.40 -11.76 7.76
N CYS A 41 -12.05 -10.62 7.92
CA CYS A 41 -11.41 -9.36 8.30
C CYS A 41 -12.22 -8.68 9.39
N PRO A 42 -11.57 -8.06 10.40
CA PRO A 42 -12.27 -7.36 11.49
C PRO A 42 -13.25 -6.30 10.99
N SER A 43 -12.92 -5.61 9.89
CA SER A 43 -13.76 -4.60 9.26
C SER A 43 -15.10 -5.12 8.76
N SER A 44 -15.20 -6.43 8.53
CA SER A 44 -16.39 -7.10 7.96
C SER A 44 -16.98 -8.14 8.92
N GLY A 45 -16.48 -8.21 10.17
CA GLY A 45 -16.89 -9.19 11.17
C GLY A 45 -16.57 -10.62 10.73
N GLU A 46 -17.55 -11.51 10.89
CA GLU A 46 -17.44 -12.94 10.57
C GLU A 46 -17.80 -13.27 9.11
N ASN A 47 -18.10 -12.25 8.30
CA ASN A 47 -18.45 -12.47 6.91
C ASN A 47 -17.27 -13.09 6.14
N LYS A 48 -17.57 -14.16 5.40
CA LYS A 48 -16.61 -14.77 4.47
C LYS A 48 -16.45 -13.86 3.26
N LEU A 49 -15.24 -13.35 3.08
CA LEU A 49 -14.88 -12.48 1.97
C LEU A 49 -14.13 -13.27 0.90
N ASN A 50 -14.15 -12.73 -0.32
CA ASN A 50 -13.38 -13.28 -1.44
C ASN A 50 -11.89 -13.43 -1.05
N PRO A 51 -11.28 -14.57 -1.35
CA PRO A 51 -9.91 -14.85 -0.97
C PRO A 51 -8.92 -13.90 -1.67
N LYS A 52 -7.80 -13.64 -0.99
CA LYS A 52 -6.62 -13.01 -1.58
C LYS A 52 -5.50 -14.03 -1.64
N CYS A 53 -4.64 -13.92 -2.66
CA CYS A 53 -3.60 -14.91 -2.92
C CYS A 53 -2.63 -15.11 -1.74
N ASN A 54 -2.24 -14.05 -1.05
CA ASN A 54 -1.33 -14.14 0.10
C ASN A 54 -1.50 -12.92 1.02
N CYS A 55 -0.85 -12.95 2.18
CA CYS A 55 -0.96 -11.88 3.18
C CYS A 55 -0.45 -10.51 2.71
N CYS A 56 0.43 -10.43 1.71
CA CYS A 56 0.88 -9.14 1.20
C CYS A 56 -0.24 -8.43 0.42
N LEU A 57 -1.08 -9.20 -0.28
CA LEU A 57 -2.23 -8.71 -1.05
C LEU A 57 -3.52 -8.62 -0.22
N ALA A 58 -3.53 -9.22 0.97
CA ALA A 58 -4.65 -9.16 1.89
C ALA A 58 -4.67 -7.81 2.64
N PRO A 59 -5.86 -7.28 2.99
CA PRO A 59 -5.94 -6.15 3.90
C PRO A 59 -5.33 -6.49 5.26
N LYS A 60 -4.90 -5.46 5.99
CA LYS A 60 -4.27 -5.63 7.31
C LYS A 60 -5.23 -6.27 8.30
N ASN A 61 -4.69 -7.11 9.18
CA ASN A 61 -5.40 -7.80 10.24
C ASN A 61 -6.48 -8.77 9.76
N CYS A 62 -6.42 -9.24 8.51
CA CYS A 62 -7.29 -10.30 8.02
C CYS A 62 -6.69 -11.69 8.28
N THR A 63 -7.54 -12.70 8.28
CA THR A 63 -7.16 -14.12 8.34
C THR A 63 -7.54 -14.79 7.03
N LEU A 64 -6.57 -15.47 6.41
CA LEU A 64 -6.79 -16.34 5.27
C LEU A 64 -7.10 -17.75 5.79
N HIS A 65 -8.18 -18.37 5.31
CA HIS A 65 -8.55 -19.75 5.62
C HIS A 65 -8.24 -20.61 4.39
N LEU A 66 -7.36 -21.58 4.56
CA LEU A 66 -6.82 -22.39 3.48
C LEU A 66 -7.65 -23.65 3.27
N ALA A 67 -7.56 -24.22 2.06
CA ALA A 67 -8.26 -25.43 1.67
C ALA A 67 -7.83 -26.68 2.47
N ASP A 68 -6.64 -26.65 3.10
CA ASP A 68 -6.16 -27.70 4.00
C ASP A 68 -6.73 -27.59 5.43
N GLY A 69 -7.60 -26.61 5.69
CA GLY A 69 -8.21 -26.34 6.98
C GLY A 69 -7.35 -25.51 7.93
N THR A 70 -6.14 -25.12 7.52
CA THR A 70 -5.29 -24.21 8.30
C THR A 70 -5.68 -22.74 8.07
N SER A 71 -5.25 -21.86 8.97
CA SER A 71 -5.49 -20.43 8.86
C SER A 71 -4.20 -19.63 9.07
N VAL A 72 -4.06 -18.54 8.30
CA VAL A 72 -2.91 -17.64 8.37
C VAL A 72 -3.39 -16.23 8.71
N TYR A 73 -2.93 -15.71 9.85
CA TYR A 73 -3.21 -14.33 10.26
C TYR A 73 -2.24 -13.35 9.60
N CYS A 74 -2.78 -12.38 8.87
CA CYS A 74 -2.03 -11.35 8.17
C CYS A 74 -1.98 -10.08 9.03
N LYS A 75 -0.89 -9.87 9.78
CA LYS A 75 -0.68 -8.65 10.59
C LYS A 75 -0.71 -7.34 9.80
N GLY A 76 -0.58 -7.42 8.48
CA GLY A 76 -0.31 -6.25 7.65
C GLY A 76 1.14 -5.83 7.82
N ASN A 77 1.85 -5.70 6.72
CA ASN A 77 3.24 -5.26 6.69
C ASN A 77 3.36 -3.79 6.31
#